data_AF-A0A1Q6YJR6-F1
#
_entry.id   AF-A0A1Q6YJR6-F1
#
_cell.length_a   1.000
_cell.length_b   1.000
_cell.length_c   1.000
_cell.angle_alpha   90.00
_cell.angle_beta   90.00
_cell.angle_gamma   90.00
#
_symmetry.space_group_name_H-M   'P 1'
#
loop_
_entity.id
_entity.type
_entity.pdbx_description
1 polymer ?
#
loop_
_entity_poly.entity_id
_entity_poly.type
_entity_poly.pdbx_seq_one_letter_code
_entity_poly.pdbx_strand_id
1 'polypeptide(L)'
;MADSFVEWHLAGGAQPLAITMNEGVCLAVEVDPHHIQRRLDTGYCDEMASTLDEALHQVREACNQGQPLSIGLIGNATEVYPELVRRGIAPDLVTDQTSAHDALNGYIPEGLSEEKAEELRKRDSQGYMKRSMASMVTHVRAMLDMQKMGSIVFD
;
A
#
# COMPACT_ATOMS: atom_id res chain seq x y z
N MET A 1 21.39 18.06 0.00
CA MET A 1 20.68 17.67 1.22
C MET A 1 19.53 16.83 0.73
N ALA A 2 19.58 15.52 1.00
CA ALA A 2 18.55 14.61 0.57
C ALA A 2 17.45 14.68 1.63
N ASP A 3 16.30 15.21 1.23
CA ASP A 3 15.10 15.20 2.05
C ASP A 3 14.69 13.73 2.20
N SER A 4 14.72 13.22 3.43
CA SER A 4 14.46 11.84 3.80
C SER A 4 12.96 11.61 4.01
N PHE A 5 12.39 10.64 3.31
CA PHE A 5 10.99 10.22 3.27
C PHE A 5 10.90 8.68 3.49
N VAL A 6 10.71 8.24 4.74
CA VAL A 6 10.66 6.82 5.13
C VAL A 6 9.22 6.31 5.17
N GLU A 7 8.81 5.43 4.24
CA GLU A 7 7.42 4.97 4.07
C GLU A 7 7.30 3.43 3.85
N TRP A 8 6.36 2.72 4.53
CA TRP A 8 6.01 1.29 4.31
C TRP A 8 4.52 0.98 4.56
N HIS A 9 3.97 -0.09 3.96
CA HIS A 9 2.54 -0.28 3.72
C HIS A 9 1.82 -1.37 4.54
N LEU A 10 0.60 -1.10 5.05
CA LEU A 10 -0.28 -1.94 5.88
C LEU A 10 -0.72 -3.27 5.23
N ALA A 11 -0.15 -4.36 5.70
CA ALA A 11 -0.92 -5.58 5.94
C ALA A 11 -0.43 -6.40 7.14
N GLY A 12 0.74 -6.06 7.71
CA GLY A 12 0.96 -6.19 9.15
C GLY A 12 0.47 -4.91 9.82
N GLY A 13 -0.64 -4.99 10.56
CA GLY A 13 -1.25 -3.84 11.26
C GLY A 13 -0.29 -2.96 12.09
N ALA A 14 0.92 -3.46 12.37
CA ALA A 14 2.00 -2.80 13.10
C ALA A 14 2.91 -1.88 12.26
N GLN A 15 2.92 -1.99 10.92
CA GLN A 15 3.88 -1.26 10.08
C GLN A 15 3.79 0.26 10.22
N PRO A 16 2.60 0.90 10.20
CA PRO A 16 2.55 2.36 10.29
C PRO A 16 3.09 2.87 11.62
N LEU A 17 2.71 2.22 12.73
CA LEU A 17 3.28 2.54 14.04
C LEU A 17 4.80 2.29 14.09
N ALA A 18 5.29 1.20 13.51
CA ALA A 18 6.73 0.92 13.49
C ALA A 18 7.52 1.99 12.74
N ILE A 19 6.95 2.57 11.67
CA ILE A 19 7.57 3.67 10.91
C ILE A 19 7.58 4.95 11.70
N THR A 20 6.45 5.34 12.28
CA THR A 20 6.37 6.60 13.03
C THR A 20 7.22 6.55 14.29
N MET A 21 7.39 5.37 14.91
CA MET A 21 8.37 5.12 15.98
C MET A 21 9.84 5.28 15.53
N ASN A 22 10.12 5.19 14.23
CA ASN A 22 11.43 5.47 13.62
C ASN A 22 11.45 6.85 12.93
N GLU A 23 10.56 7.76 13.34
CA GLU A 23 10.48 9.15 12.86
C GLU A 23 10.17 9.28 11.36
N GLY A 24 9.59 8.24 10.73
CA GLY A 24 9.24 8.22 9.31
C GLY A 24 7.81 8.64 8.99
N VAL A 25 7.50 8.73 7.69
CA VAL A 25 6.18 9.03 7.15
C VAL A 25 5.65 7.86 6.30
N CYS A 26 4.56 7.27 6.74
CA CYS A 26 3.97 6.07 6.20
C CYS A 26 2.73 6.34 5.32
N LEU A 27 2.64 5.65 4.20
CA LEU A 27 1.52 5.56 3.27
C LEU A 27 1.29 4.07 3.14
N ALA A 28 0.08 3.67 3.41
CA ALA A 28 -0.32 2.30 3.63
C ALA A 28 -1.65 2.03 2.91
N VAL A 29 -1.58 1.53 1.67
CA VAL A 29 -2.72 1.18 0.83
C VAL A 29 -3.30 -0.12 1.33
N GLU A 30 -4.59 -0.05 1.60
CA GLU A 30 -5.41 -1.14 2.03
C GLU A 30 -6.73 -1.04 1.27
N VAL A 31 -7.20 -2.17 0.77
CA VAL A 31 -8.38 -2.25 -0.08
C VAL A 31 -9.67 -2.25 0.73
N ASP A 32 -9.62 -2.76 1.97
CA ASP A 32 -10.75 -2.71 2.90
C ASP A 32 -10.63 -1.52 3.88
N PRO A 33 -11.47 -0.47 3.75
CA PRO A 33 -11.43 0.68 4.66
C PRO A 33 -11.67 0.30 6.12
N HIS A 34 -12.37 -0.80 6.43
CA HIS A 34 -12.58 -1.24 7.81
C HIS A 34 -11.28 -1.69 8.47
N HIS A 35 -10.34 -2.23 7.69
CA HIS A 35 -9.03 -2.57 8.20
C HIS A 35 -8.26 -1.32 8.62
N ILE A 36 -8.29 -0.26 7.81
CA ILE A 36 -7.68 1.03 8.14
C ILE A 36 -8.34 1.62 9.39
N GLN A 37 -9.68 1.66 9.44
CA GLN A 37 -10.43 2.18 10.58
C GLN A 37 -10.04 1.47 11.87
N ARG A 38 -9.89 0.14 11.86
CA ARG A 38 -9.42 -0.61 13.04
C ARG A 38 -8.05 -0.16 13.54
N ARG A 39 -7.16 0.27 12.64
CA ARG A 39 -5.81 0.73 13.03
C ARG A 39 -5.85 2.16 13.55
N LEU A 40 -6.73 3.02 13.01
CA LEU A 40 -7.03 4.32 13.61
C LEU A 40 -7.55 4.15 15.04
N ASP A 41 -8.56 3.29 15.23
CA ASP A 41 -9.20 3.06 16.55
C ASP A 41 -8.22 2.52 17.61
N THR A 42 -7.18 1.83 17.17
CA THR A 42 -6.16 1.22 18.06
C THR A 42 -4.87 2.03 18.16
N GLY A 43 -4.77 3.18 17.48
CA GLY A 43 -3.56 4.02 17.47
C GLY A 43 -2.38 3.44 16.70
N TYR A 44 -2.66 2.53 15.75
CA TYR A 44 -1.67 1.90 14.87
C TYR A 44 -1.52 2.59 13.52
N CYS A 45 -2.37 3.58 13.22
CA CYS A 45 -2.34 4.46 12.06
C CYS A 45 -2.86 5.84 12.51
N ASP A 46 -2.38 6.94 11.93
CA ASP A 46 -2.74 8.29 12.36
C ASP A 46 -3.91 8.85 11.53
N GLU A 47 -3.84 8.70 10.21
CA GLU A 47 -4.79 9.26 9.26
C GLU A 47 -5.26 8.24 8.23
N MET A 48 -6.37 8.55 7.56
CA MET A 48 -6.89 7.79 6.43
C MET A 48 -7.18 8.74 5.28
N ALA A 49 -6.76 8.35 4.07
CA ALA A 49 -6.99 9.09 2.84
C ALA A 49 -7.82 8.24 1.87
N SER A 50 -8.67 8.91 1.10
CA SER A 50 -9.57 8.25 0.14
C SER A 50 -9.06 8.32 -1.30
N THR A 51 -8.04 9.14 -1.55
CA THR A 51 -7.43 9.32 -2.86
C THR A 51 -5.91 9.39 -2.75
N LEU A 52 -5.23 8.94 -3.81
CA LEU A 52 -3.78 9.02 -3.87
C LEU A 52 -3.27 10.47 -3.84
N ASP A 53 -4.00 11.42 -4.42
CA ASP A 53 -3.59 12.83 -4.44
C ASP A 53 -3.63 13.46 -3.04
N GLU A 54 -4.70 13.18 -2.28
CA GLU A 54 -4.84 13.59 -0.87
C GLU A 54 -3.70 13.00 -0.03
N ALA A 55 -3.48 11.69 -0.15
CA ALA A 55 -2.45 11.00 0.62
C ALA A 55 -1.05 11.55 0.30
N LEU A 56 -0.71 11.71 -0.99
CA LEU A 56 0.58 12.26 -1.41
C LEU A 56 0.77 13.73 -0.97
N HIS A 57 -0.30 14.50 -0.88
CA HIS A 57 -0.22 15.86 -0.33
C HIS A 57 0.16 15.82 1.15
N GLN A 58 -0.51 15.00 1.96
CA GLN A 58 -0.21 14.86 3.39
C GLN A 58 1.20 14.28 3.62
N VAL A 59 1.62 13.27 2.86
CA VAL A 59 2.98 12.70 2.92
C VAL A 59 4.04 13.79 2.69
N ARG A 60 3.85 14.61 1.66
CA ARG A 60 4.77 15.72 1.34
C ARG A 60 4.85 16.75 2.45
N GLU A 61 3.70 17.17 2.99
CA GLU A 61 3.66 18.15 4.07
C GLU A 61 4.34 17.62 5.34
N ALA A 62 4.04 16.39 5.73
CA ALA A 62 4.63 15.76 6.91
C ALA A 62 6.17 15.68 6.82
N CYS A 63 6.68 15.26 5.67
CA CYS A 63 8.12 15.17 5.48
C CYS A 63 8.82 16.53 5.37
N ASN A 64 8.18 17.52 4.72
CA ASN A 64 8.68 18.90 4.70
C ASN A 64 8.80 19.47 6.12
N GLN A 65 7.94 19.03 7.03
CA GLN A 65 7.92 19.45 8.43
C GLN A 65 8.78 18.56 9.34
N GLY A 66 9.33 17.45 8.83
CA GLY A 66 10.03 16.44 9.62
C GLY A 66 9.13 15.80 10.69
N GLN A 67 7.82 15.72 10.42
CA GLN A 67 6.83 15.21 11.35
C GLN A 67 6.49 13.76 11.01
N PRO A 68 6.66 12.80 11.93
CA PRO A 68 6.26 11.43 11.70
C PRO A 68 4.74 11.36 11.54
N LEU A 69 4.27 10.65 10.52
CA LEU A 69 2.85 10.54 10.19
C LEU A 69 2.58 9.21 9.51
N SER A 70 1.46 8.56 9.80
CA SER A 70 1.01 7.38 9.08
C SER A 70 -0.37 7.52 8.46
N ILE A 71 -0.49 7.14 7.19
CA ILE A 71 -1.65 7.37 6.35
C ILE A 71 -2.10 6.05 5.73
N GLY A 72 -3.27 5.57 6.13
CA GLY A 72 -3.94 4.48 5.44
C GLY A 72 -4.63 5.00 4.18
N LEU A 73 -4.21 4.59 2.99
CA LEU A 73 -4.87 4.94 1.73
C LEU A 73 -5.87 3.86 1.32
N ILE A 74 -7.13 4.21 1.14
CA ILE A 74 -8.12 3.29 0.58
C ILE A 74 -7.80 3.08 -0.90
N GLY A 75 -7.42 1.86 -1.28
CA GLY A 75 -7.10 1.53 -2.66
C GLY A 75 -6.57 0.12 -2.86
N ASN A 76 -6.25 -0.26 -4.10
CA ASN A 76 -5.58 -1.52 -4.38
C ASN A 76 -4.09 -1.25 -4.66
N ALA A 77 -3.18 -1.93 -3.95
CA ALA A 77 -1.75 -1.79 -4.18
C ALA A 77 -1.34 -2.10 -5.63
N THR A 78 -2.08 -2.99 -6.30
CA THR A 78 -1.87 -3.34 -7.72
C THR A 78 -2.16 -2.19 -8.67
N GLU A 79 -2.91 -1.18 -8.24
CA GLU A 79 -3.23 0.03 -9.00
C GLU A 79 -2.37 1.20 -8.53
N VAL A 80 -2.19 1.34 -7.21
CA VAL A 80 -1.46 2.46 -6.61
C VAL A 80 0.04 2.40 -6.90
N TYR A 81 0.69 1.24 -6.80
CA TYR A 81 2.14 1.16 -7.02
C TYR A 81 2.53 1.47 -8.47
N PRO A 82 1.87 0.88 -9.51
CA PRO A 82 2.10 1.29 -10.88
C PRO A 82 1.83 2.78 -11.12
N GLU A 83 0.82 3.35 -10.46
CA GLU A 83 0.51 4.78 -10.58
C GLU A 83 1.61 5.67 -9.97
N LEU A 84 2.19 5.29 -8.83
CA LEU A 84 3.36 5.96 -8.25
C LEU A 84 4.55 5.94 -9.21
N VAL A 85 4.87 4.77 -9.79
CA VAL A 85 5.92 4.63 -10.81
C VAL A 85 5.63 5.51 -12.02
N ARG A 86 4.40 5.51 -12.52
CA ARG A 86 3.98 6.34 -13.67
C ARG A 86 4.16 7.83 -13.40
N ARG A 87 3.95 8.26 -12.16
CA ARG A 87 4.15 9.65 -11.71
C ARG A 87 5.61 10.01 -11.44
N GLY A 88 6.53 9.05 -11.54
CA GLY A 88 7.94 9.26 -11.22
C GLY A 88 8.19 9.43 -9.72
N ILE A 89 7.30 8.92 -8.87
CA ILE A 89 7.43 8.98 -7.42
C ILE A 89 8.14 7.70 -6.97
N ALA A 90 9.32 7.86 -6.37
CA ALA A 90 10.07 6.80 -5.72
C ALA A 90 10.13 7.09 -4.22
N PRO A 91 9.45 6.30 -3.37
CA PRO A 91 9.67 6.34 -1.92
C PRO A 91 11.12 5.94 -1.60
N ASP A 92 11.66 6.29 -0.44
CA ASP A 92 12.99 5.79 -0.06
C ASP A 92 12.99 4.27 0.15
N LEU A 93 11.83 3.73 0.52
CA LEU A 93 11.64 2.39 1.03
C LEU A 93 10.33 1.80 0.46
N VAL A 94 10.36 0.55 -0.03
CA VAL A 94 9.18 -0.14 -0.59
C VAL A 94 9.14 -1.62 -0.20
N THR A 95 8.07 -2.07 0.43
CA THR A 95 7.85 -3.47 0.85
C THR A 95 6.37 -3.80 0.71
N ASP A 96 6.03 -5.08 0.81
CA ASP A 96 4.66 -5.57 0.76
C ASP A 96 4.41 -6.53 1.92
N GLN A 97 3.27 -6.40 2.59
CA GLN A 97 2.81 -7.38 3.57
C GLN A 97 1.43 -7.94 3.26
N THR A 98 0.91 -7.71 2.03
CA THR A 98 -0.36 -8.32 1.62
C THR A 98 -0.31 -9.83 1.83
N SER A 99 -1.48 -10.46 1.95
CA SER A 99 -1.56 -11.91 2.09
C SER A 99 -1.33 -12.63 0.75
N ALA A 100 -0.27 -12.28 0.03
CA ALA A 100 0.11 -12.83 -1.27
C ALA A 100 0.39 -14.34 -1.23
N HIS A 101 0.69 -14.90 -0.05
CA HIS A 101 0.82 -16.34 0.17
C HIS A 101 -0.49 -17.12 -0.04
N ASP A 102 -1.66 -16.46 0.06
CA ASP A 102 -2.97 -17.02 -0.22
C ASP A 102 -3.62 -16.25 -1.39
N ALA A 103 -3.34 -16.69 -2.61
CA ALA A 103 -3.87 -16.06 -3.82
C ALA A 103 -5.41 -16.12 -3.94
N LEU A 104 -6.08 -16.99 -3.18
CA LEU A 104 -7.54 -17.11 -3.22
C LEU A 104 -8.22 -16.14 -2.25
N ASN A 105 -7.69 -15.99 -1.03
CA ASN A 105 -8.35 -15.20 0.01
C ASN A 105 -7.63 -13.89 0.35
N GLY A 106 -6.32 -13.83 0.16
CA GLY A 106 -5.46 -12.79 0.70
C GLY A 106 -5.10 -11.65 -0.25
N TYR A 107 -5.54 -11.72 -1.52
CA TYR A 107 -5.14 -10.75 -2.54
C TYR A 107 -6.28 -10.44 -3.51
N ILE A 108 -6.71 -9.18 -3.54
CA ILE A 108 -7.80 -8.72 -4.41
C ILE A 108 -7.23 -8.38 -5.81
N PRO A 109 -7.71 -9.04 -6.88
CA PRO A 109 -7.30 -8.71 -8.23
C PRO A 109 -7.58 -7.26 -8.62
N GLU A 110 -6.72 -6.72 -9.48
CA GLU A 110 -6.89 -5.39 -10.09
C GLU A 110 -8.29 -5.21 -10.71
N GLY A 111 -8.85 -4.01 -10.56
CA GLY A 111 -10.14 -3.61 -11.11
C GLY A 111 -11.37 -4.23 -10.44
N LEU A 112 -11.21 -4.90 -9.29
CA LEU A 112 -12.33 -5.42 -8.51
C LEU A 112 -12.50 -4.63 -7.20
N SER A 113 -13.75 -4.26 -6.92
CA SER A 113 -14.16 -3.94 -5.55
C SER A 113 -14.17 -5.21 -4.70
N GLU A 114 -14.15 -5.06 -3.38
CA GLU A 114 -14.24 -6.19 -2.45
C GLU A 114 -15.48 -7.06 -2.71
N GLU A 115 -16.65 -6.45 -2.89
CA GLU A 115 -17.91 -7.15 -3.22
C GLU A 115 -17.78 -7.98 -4.50
N LYS A 116 -17.24 -7.39 -5.58
CA LYS A 116 -17.05 -8.09 -6.86
C LYS A 116 -15.97 -9.17 -6.76
N ALA A 117 -14.95 -8.96 -5.93
CA ALA A 117 -13.92 -9.94 -5.65
C ALA A 117 -14.53 -11.16 -4.94
N GLU A 118 -15.39 -10.94 -3.95
CA GLU A 118 -16.10 -12.01 -3.24
C GLU A 118 -17.05 -12.79 -4.14
N GLU A 119 -17.82 -12.10 -5.00
CA GLU A 119 -18.66 -12.76 -6.00
C GLU A 119 -17.85 -13.62 -6.97
N LEU A 120 -16.74 -13.09 -7.50
CA LEU A 120 -15.87 -13.82 -8.42
C LEU A 120 -15.23 -15.02 -7.73
N ARG A 121 -14.76 -14.86 -6.50
CA ARG A 121 -14.13 -15.93 -5.70
C ARG A 121 -15.07 -17.12 -5.53
N LYS A 122 -16.36 -16.86 -5.27
CA LYS A 122 -17.40 -17.90 -5.15
C LYS A 122 -17.76 -18.54 -6.48
N ARG A 123 -17.89 -17.72 -7.54
CA ARG A 123 -18.36 -18.19 -8.86
C ARG A 123 -17.28 -18.92 -9.66
N ASP A 124 -16.04 -18.45 -9.59
CA ASP A 124 -14.90 -18.96 -10.37
C ASP A 124 -13.58 -18.75 -9.59
N SER A 125 -13.32 -19.64 -8.63
CA SER A 125 -12.12 -19.58 -7.79
C SER A 125 -10.82 -19.74 -8.57
N GLN A 126 -10.82 -20.53 -9.65
CA GLN A 126 -9.65 -20.72 -10.51
C GLN A 126 -9.34 -19.45 -11.31
N GLY A 127 -10.36 -18.83 -11.91
CA GLY A 127 -10.24 -17.54 -12.58
C GLY A 127 -9.83 -16.43 -11.62
N TYR A 128 -10.35 -16.45 -10.38
CA TYR A 128 -9.94 -15.54 -9.32
C TYR A 128 -8.43 -15.66 -9.04
N MET A 129 -7.94 -16.86 -8.69
CA MET A 129 -6.52 -17.08 -8.39
C MET A 129 -5.62 -16.67 -9.55
N LYS A 130 -6.01 -16.99 -10.80
CA LYS A 130 -5.25 -16.59 -11.99
C LYS A 130 -5.12 -15.06 -12.10
N ARG A 131 -6.19 -14.33 -11.81
CA ARG A 131 -6.17 -12.87 -11.82
C ARG A 131 -5.41 -12.29 -10.63
N SER A 132 -5.52 -12.87 -9.44
CA SER A 132 -4.74 -12.46 -8.27
C SER A 132 -3.24 -12.61 -8.53
N MET A 133 -2.80 -13.76 -9.05
CA MET A 133 -1.40 -13.99 -9.43
C MET A 133 -0.92 -12.99 -10.49
N ALA A 134 -1.74 -12.71 -11.51
CA ALA A 134 -1.40 -11.70 -12.52
C ALA A 134 -1.25 -10.30 -11.90
N SER A 135 -2.09 -9.96 -10.92
CA SER A 135 -2.05 -8.67 -10.22
C SER A 135 -0.81 -8.58 -9.30
N MET A 136 -0.46 -9.66 -8.61
CA MET A 136 0.81 -9.74 -7.84
C MET A 136 2.03 -9.52 -8.73
N VAL A 137 2.03 -10.06 -9.95
CA VAL A 137 3.11 -9.80 -10.92
C VAL A 137 3.21 -8.32 -11.27
N THR A 138 2.08 -7.65 -11.50
CA THR A 138 2.04 -6.19 -11.73
C THR A 138 2.57 -5.42 -10.52
N HIS A 139 2.14 -5.80 -9.30
CA HIS A 139 2.59 -5.18 -8.06
C HIS A 139 4.11 -5.29 -7.87
N VAL A 140 4.66 -6.49 -7.98
CA VAL A 140 6.11 -6.73 -7.84
C VAL A 140 6.91 -6.03 -8.94
N ARG A 141 6.39 -5.95 -10.18
CA ARG A 141 7.05 -5.16 -11.24
C ARG A 141 7.16 -3.68 -10.86
N ALA A 142 6.10 -3.10 -10.30
CA ALA A 142 6.15 -1.73 -9.83
C ALA A 142 7.17 -1.54 -8.70
N MET A 143 7.25 -2.48 -7.75
CA MET A 143 8.31 -2.46 -6.71
C MET A 143 9.72 -2.52 -7.32
N LEU A 144 9.94 -3.39 -8.31
CA LEU A 144 11.22 -3.48 -9.03
C LEU A 144 11.54 -2.21 -9.85
N ASP A 145 10.53 -1.53 -10.38
CA ASP A 145 10.73 -0.28 -11.09
C ASP A 145 11.06 0.86 -10.12
N MET A 146 10.42 0.92 -8.95
CA MET A 146 10.81 1.83 -7.85
C MET A 146 12.25 1.55 -7.39
N GLN A 147 12.66 0.28 -7.30
CA GLN A 147 14.04 -0.09 -6.99
C GLN A 147 15.03 0.50 -8.00
N LYS A 148 14.72 0.44 -9.31
CA LYS A 148 15.56 1.05 -10.36
C LYS A 148 15.58 2.58 -10.27
N MET A 149 14.52 3.19 -9.74
CA MET A 149 14.42 4.63 -9.51
C MET A 149 15.19 5.10 -8.26
N GLY A 150 15.64 4.17 -7.41
CA GLY A 150 16.51 4.46 -6.26
C GLY A 150 15.95 3.99 -4.91
N SER A 151 14.72 3.48 -4.86
CA SER A 151 14.12 2.96 -3.63
C SER A 151 14.87 1.74 -3.11
N ILE A 152 14.99 1.61 -1.79
CA ILE A 152 15.38 0.36 -1.13
C ILE A 152 14.13 -0.53 -1.07
N VAL A 153 14.20 -1.70 -1.69
CA VAL A 153 13.05 -2.60 -1.82
C VAL A 153 13.35 -3.95 -1.20
N PHE A 154 12.43 -4.48 -0.40
CA PHE A 154 12.54 -5.82 0.19
C PHE A 154 11.18 -6.51 0.34
N ASP A 155 11.25 -7.85 0.40
CA ASP A 155 10.17 -8.77 0.79
C ASP A 155 10.12 -8.86 2.32
#